data_AF-A0A7W3NFS7-F1
#
_entry.id   AF-A0A7W3NFS7-F1
#
_cell.length_a   1.000
_cell.length_b   1.000
_cell.length_c   1.000
_cell.angle_alpha   90.00
_cell.angle_beta   90.00
_cell.angle_gamma   90.00
#
_symmetry.space_group_name_H-M   'P 1'
#
loop_
_entity.id
_entity.type
_entity.pdbx_description
1 polymer ?
#
loop_
_entity_poly.entity_id
_entity_poly.type
_entity_poly.pdbx_seq_one_letter_code
_entity_poly.pdbx_strand_id
1 'polypeptide(L)' 'MILGLGKKRTRFGRWLDNQEDINQLELEKATKLSRPTISRLCNDRDYIPKYSTIYRINKGLRKLKKDVKVEDFLQI' A
#
# COMPACT_ATOMS: atom_id res chain seq x y z
N MET A 1 18.20 5.76 -2.67
CA MET A 1 18.04 6.49 -3.95
C MET A 1 16.66 7.11 -3.98
N ILE A 2 16.56 8.43 -4.18
CA ILE A 2 15.28 9.15 -4.23
C ILE A 2 14.84 9.20 -5.71
N LEU A 3 13.94 8.30 -6.12
CA LEU A 3 13.16 8.47 -7.36
C LEU A 3 11.71 8.78 -6.98
N GLY A 4 11.40 10.07 -6.87
CA GLY A 4 10.04 10.55 -6.61
C GLY A 4 9.84 11.92 -7.22
N LEU A 5 9.25 11.96 -8.42
CA LEU A 5 8.76 13.15 -9.12
C LEU A 5 7.64 13.86 -8.33
N GLY A 6 7.94 14.40 -7.14
CA GLY A 6 7.03 15.24 -6.36
C GLY A 6 5.72 14.60 -5.89
N LYS A 7 5.48 13.30 -6.10
CA LYS A 7 4.24 12.65 -5.70
C LYS A 7 4.13 12.67 -4.17
N LYS A 8 3.04 13.26 -3.67
CA LYS A 8 2.65 13.17 -2.26
C LYS A 8 2.60 11.67 -1.90
N ARG A 9 3.24 11.28 -0.80
CA ARG A 9 3.14 9.92 -0.25
C ARG A 9 2.20 9.89 0.94
N THR A 10 1.44 8.81 1.06
CA THR A 10 0.69 8.46 2.28
C THR A 10 1.63 7.84 3.31
N ARG A 11 1.16 7.65 4.56
CA ARG A 11 1.94 6.91 5.58
C ARG A 11 2.21 5.48 5.11
N PHE A 12 1.21 4.82 4.52
CA PHE A 12 1.35 3.48 3.94
C PHE A 12 2.37 3.47 2.78
N GLY A 13 2.28 4.43 1.86
CA GLY A 13 3.21 4.53 0.74
C GLY A 13 4.67 4.69 1.17
N ARG A 14 4.93 5.52 2.20
CA ARG A 14 6.27 5.65 2.79
C ARG A 14 6.75 4.36 3.44
N TRP A 15 5.87 3.69 4.18
CA TRP A 15 6.20 2.40 4.79
C TRP A 15 6.58 1.36 3.73
N LEU A 16 5.81 1.30 2.62
CA LEU A 16 6.08 0.40 1.51
C LEU A 16 7.39 0.73 0.81
N ASP A 17 7.69 2.01 0.57
CA ASP A 17 8.94 2.45 -0.04
C ASP A 17 10.17 2.12 0.83
N ASN A 18 10.00 1.98 2.15
CA ASN A 18 11.06 1.59 3.10
C ASN A 18 11.29 0.07 3.19
N GLN A 19 10.49 -0.74 2.48
CA GLN A 19 10.70 -2.19 2.46
C GLN A 19 11.73 -2.57 1.39
N GLU A 20 12.60 -3.53 1.71
CA GLU A 20 13.64 -3.99 0.77
C GLU A 20 13.15 -5.09 -0.19
N ASP A 21 12.12 -5.83 0.21
CA ASP A 21 11.67 -7.09 -0.41
C ASP A 21 10.28 -7.01 -1.04
N ILE A 22 9.55 -5.89 -0.85
CA ILE A 22 8.21 -5.70 -1.42
C ILE A 22 8.08 -4.32 -2.07
N ASN A 23 7.32 -4.28 -3.16
CA ASN A 23 7.00 -3.05 -3.88
C ASN A 23 5.53 -3.06 -4.33
N GLN A 24 5.08 -1.99 -5.00
CA GLN A 24 3.68 -1.87 -5.45
C GLN A 24 3.25 -3.00 -6.41
N LEU A 25 4.15 -3.51 -7.25
CA LEU A 25 3.85 -4.59 -8.20
C LEU A 25 3.66 -5.93 -7.47
N GLU A 26 4.53 -6.24 -6.50
CA GLU A 26 4.38 -7.45 -5.69
C GLU A 26 3.12 -7.39 -4.82
N LEU A 27 2.80 -6.22 -4.28
CA LEU A 27 1.55 -6.00 -3.57
C LEU A 27 0.33 -6.14 -4.49
N GLU A 28 0.41 -5.64 -5.73
CA GLU A 28 -0.64 -5.82 -6.74
C GLU A 28 -0.94 -7.30 -6.97
N LYS A 29 0.11 -8.11 -7.25
CA LYS A 29 -0.01 -9.56 -7.44
C LYS A 29 -0.59 -10.28 -6.23
N ALA A 30 -0.10 -9.96 -5.03
CA ALA A 30 -0.52 -10.62 -3.80
C ALA A 30 -2.00 -10.35 -3.43
N THR A 31 -2.45 -9.12 -3.69
CA THR A 31 -3.81 -8.62 -3.35
C THR A 31 -4.83 -8.84 -4.48
N LYS A 32 -4.36 -9.03 -5.72
CA LYS A 32 -5.13 -9.00 -6.97
C LYS A 32 -5.87 -7.68 -7.21
N LEU A 33 -5.46 -6.61 -6.54
CA LEU A 33 -6.04 -5.27 -6.75
C LEU A 33 -5.46 -4.66 -8.02
N SER A 34 -6.14 -3.69 -8.61
CA SER A 34 -5.62 -3.01 -9.79
C SER A 34 -4.48 -2.06 -9.42
N ARG A 35 -3.49 -1.91 -10.30
CA ARG A 35 -2.41 -0.91 -10.17
C ARG A 35 -2.90 0.49 -9.77
N PRO A 36 -3.98 1.07 -10.33
CA PRO A 36 -4.48 2.38 -9.90
C PRO A 36 -4.94 2.41 -8.44
N THR A 37 -5.48 1.31 -7.92
CA THR A 37 -5.92 1.22 -6.52
C THR A 37 -4.73 1.21 -5.57
N ILE A 38 -3.70 0.40 -5.85
CA ILE A 38 -2.46 0.38 -5.06
C ILE A 38 -1.73 1.73 -5.15
N SER A 39 -1.69 2.33 -6.33
CA SER A 39 -1.09 3.65 -6.53
C SER A 39 -1.79 4.73 -5.72
N ARG A 40 -3.14 4.77 -5.71
CA ARG A 40 -3.89 5.72 -4.87
C ARG A 40 -3.60 5.50 -3.39
N LEU A 41 -3.63 4.26 -2.91
CA LEU A 41 -3.30 3.94 -1.52
C LEU A 41 -1.91 4.45 -1.10
N CYS A 42 -0.93 4.43 -2.01
CA CYS A 42 0.44 4.88 -1.73
C CYS A 42 0.65 6.40 -1.85
N ASN A 43 -0.18 7.10 -2.65
CA ASN A 43 0.10 8.47 -3.06
C ASN A 43 -1.02 9.48 -2.75
N ASP A 44 -2.25 9.04 -2.65
CA ASP A 44 -3.43 9.88 -2.45
C ASP A 44 -3.81 9.89 -0.96
N ARG A 45 -3.65 11.06 -0.31
CA ARG A 45 -3.95 11.22 1.13
C ARG A 45 -5.44 11.35 1.41
N ASP A 46 -6.22 11.71 0.39
CA ASP A 46 -7.67 11.88 0.48
C ASP A 46 -8.41 10.61 0.05
N TYR A 47 -7.68 9.61 -0.44
CA TYR A 47 -8.22 8.31 -0.81
C TYR A 47 -8.61 7.50 0.42
N ILE A 48 -9.93 7.33 0.61
CA ILE A 48 -10.50 6.44 1.62
C ILE A 48 -10.82 5.08 0.96
N PRO A 49 -10.04 4.02 1.24
CA PRO A 49 -10.33 2.70 0.69
C PRO A 49 -11.56 2.08 1.34
N LYS A 50 -12.31 1.29 0.56
CA LYS A 50 -13.41 0.46 1.08
C LYS A 50 -12.87 -0.62 2.01
N TYR A 51 -13.70 -1.10 2.93
CA TYR A 51 -13.36 -2.23 3.81
C TYR A 51 -12.85 -3.46 3.04
N SER A 52 -13.47 -3.78 1.89
CA SER A 52 -13.03 -4.89 1.03
C SER A 52 -11.63 -4.69 0.44
N THR A 53 -11.23 -3.45 0.16
CA THR A 53 -9.87 -3.11 -0.28
C THR A 53 -8.88 -3.33 0.86
N ILE A 54 -9.19 -2.81 2.06
CA ILE A 54 -8.36 -2.96 3.26
C ILE A 54 -8.14 -4.46 3.57
N TYR A 55 -9.22 -5.25 3.62
CA TYR A 55 -9.15 -6.69 3.86
C TYR A 55 -8.21 -7.40 2.87
N ARG A 56 -8.31 -7.07 1.58
CA ARG A 56 -7.47 -7.68 0.53
C ARG A 56 -6.01 -7.28 0.66
N ILE A 57 -5.72 -6.03 1.01
CA ILE A 57 -4.35 -5.57 1.23
C ILE A 57 -3.75 -6.30 2.42
N ASN A 58 -4.44 -6.33 3.56
CA ASN A 58 -3.99 -7.07 4.75
C ASN A 58 -3.75 -8.55 4.44
N LYS A 59 -4.66 -9.19 3.69
CA LYS A 59 -4.48 -10.59 3.25
C LYS A 59 -3.27 -10.75 2.32
N GLY A 60 -3.02 -9.80 1.43
CA GLY A 60 -1.85 -9.80 0.54
C GLY A 60 -0.54 -9.63 1.31
N LEU A 61 -0.51 -8.69 2.26
CA LEU A 61 0.65 -8.43 3.13
C LEU A 61 1.01 -9.67 3.96
N ARG A 62 0.01 -10.37 4.53
CA ARG A 62 0.26 -11.65 5.23
C ARG A 62 0.90 -12.71 4.34
N LYS A 63 0.50 -12.81 3.06
CA LYS A 63 1.15 -13.74 2.10
C LYS A 63 2.60 -13.36 1.84
N LEU A 64 2.90 -12.07 1.89
CA LEU A 64 4.25 -11.52 1.76
C LEU A 64 5.01 -11.51 3.11
N LYS A 65 4.51 -12.22 4.13
CA LYS A 65 5.10 -12.30 5.48
C LYS A 65 5.29 -10.93 6.15
N LYS A 66 4.44 -9.96 5.83
CA LYS A 66 4.38 -8.66 6.48
C LYS A 66 3.29 -8.66 7.53
N ASP A 67 3.69 -8.47 8.78
CA ASP A 67 2.76 -8.39 9.92
C ASP A 67 2.49 -6.92 10.26
N VAL A 68 1.78 -6.24 9.36
CA VAL A 68 1.26 -4.89 9.56
C VAL A 68 -0.17 -4.82 9.09
N LYS A 69 -0.98 -3.95 9.70
CA LYS A 69 -2.34 -3.68 9.26
C LYS A 69 -2.39 -2.35 8.53
N VAL A 70 -3.08 -2.31 7.40
CA VAL A 70 -3.27 -1.07 6.62
C VAL A 70 -3.92 0.03 7.47
N GLU A 71 -4.80 -0.35 8.37
CA GLU A 71 -5.48 0.50 9.35
C GLU A 71 -4.48 1.28 10.21
N ASP A 72 -3.33 0.69 10.55
CA ASP A 72 -2.25 1.35 11.33
C ASP A 72 -1.69 2.58 10.60
N PHE A 73 -1.85 2.63 9.28
CA PHE A 73 -1.35 3.70 8.42
C PHE A 73 -2.42 4.72 8.04
N LEU A 74 -3.68 4.30 7.94
CA LEU A 74 -4.75 5.14 7.39
C LEU A 74 -5.40 6.10 8.41
N GLN A 75 -5.07 6.02 9.71
CA GLN A 75 -5.64 6.89 10.77
C GLN A 75 -7.16 7.08 10.65
N ILE A 76 -7.87 6.01 10.29
CA ILE A 76 -9.33 5.90 10.22
C ILE A 76 -9.85 5.28 11.51
#